data_AF-A0A160TKZ9-F1
#
_entry.id   AF-A0A160TKZ9-F1
#
_cell.length_a   1.000
_cell.length_b   1.000
_cell.length_c   1.000
_cell.angle_alpha   90.00
_cell.angle_beta   90.00
_cell.angle_gamma   90.00
#
_symmetry.space_group_name_H-M   'P 1'
#
loop_
_entity.id
_entity.type
_entity.pdbx_description
1 polymer ?
#
loop_
_entity_poly.entity_id
_entity_poly.type
_entity_poly.pdbx_seq_one_letter_code
_entity_poly.pdbx_strand_id
1 'polypeptide(L)' 'MRELDEEEKLLLRQLDGDISTGDLIVMVRDLGEILRGRGHVMQANVAELAADRLRLLSGPRAGVISAAKI' A
#
# COMPACT_ATOMS: atom_id res chain seq x y z
N MET A 1 8.61 24.80 17.72
CA MET A 1 7.71 23.98 16.88
C MET A 1 6.31 24.55 17.10
N ARG A 2 5.53 24.87 16.04
CA ARG A 2 4.20 25.47 16.17
C ARG A 2 3.16 24.37 16.49
N GLU A 3 2.15 24.68 17.28
CA GLU A 3 1.00 23.79 17.51
C GLU A 3 0.11 23.72 16.27
N LEU A 4 -0.31 22.50 15.95
CA LEU A 4 -1.24 22.22 14.86
C LEU A 4 -2.68 22.52 15.31
N ASP A 5 -3.44 23.17 14.44
CA ASP A 5 -4.87 23.36 14.66
C ASP A 5 -5.65 22.04 14.46
N GLU A 6 -6.95 22.06 14.78
CA GLU A 6 -7.78 20.86 14.75
C GLU A 6 -8.01 20.33 13.33
N GLU A 7 -7.94 21.18 12.31
CA GLU A 7 -8.08 20.78 10.91
C GLU A 7 -6.80 20.06 10.45
N GLU A 8 -5.63 20.62 10.77
CA GLU A 8 -4.32 20.00 10.51
C GLU A 8 -4.17 18.65 11.23
N LYS A 9 -4.63 18.55 12.48
CA LYS A 9 -4.63 17.28 13.24
C LYS A 9 -5.57 16.24 12.63
N LEU A 10 -6.74 16.66 12.14
CA LEU A 10 -7.69 15.74 11.49
C LEU A 10 -7.09 15.20 10.18
N LEU A 11 -6.43 16.06 9.41
CA LEU A 11 -5.74 15.68 8.18
C LEU A 11 -4.61 14.68 8.48
N LEU A 12 -3.82 14.92 9.52
CA LEU A 12 -2.79 13.97 9.96
C LEU A 12 -3.38 12.63 10.38
N ARG A 13 -4.50 12.60 11.10
CA ARG A 13 -5.17 11.34 11.45
C ARG A 13 -5.71 10.58 10.25
N GLN A 14 -6.10 11.28 9.18
CA GLN A 14 -6.50 10.65 7.93
C GLN A 14 -5.29 10.11 7.15
N LEU A 15 -4.14 10.80 7.23
CA LEU A 15 -2.87 10.35 6.68
C LEU A 15 -2.26 9.19 7.48
N ASP A 16 -2.47 9.18 8.79
CA ASP A 16 -2.09 8.11 9.73
C ASP A 16 -3.12 6.96 9.75
N GLY A 17 -4.23 7.12 9.04
CA GLY A 17 -5.27 6.10 8.94
C GLY A 17 -4.79 4.86 8.17
N ASP A 18 -5.44 3.72 8.43
CA ASP A 18 -5.14 2.49 7.71
C ASP A 18 -5.41 2.66 6.21
N ILE A 19 -4.37 2.50 5.39
CA ILE A 19 -4.49 2.48 3.94
C ILE A 19 -5.13 1.16 3.53
N SER A 20 -6.22 1.21 2.76
CA SER A 20 -6.83 -0.01 2.23
C SER A 20 -5.84 -0.74 1.32
N THR A 21 -5.84 -2.08 1.30
CA THR A 21 -4.92 -2.81 0.42
C THR A 21 -5.14 -2.47 -1.06
N GLY A 22 -6.37 -2.10 -1.44
CA GLY A 22 -6.68 -1.61 -2.78
C GLY A 22 -5.97 -0.30 -3.10
N ASP A 23 -6.03 0.68 -2.21
CA ASP A 23 -5.36 1.97 -2.39
C ASP A 23 -3.83 1.82 -2.37
N LEU A 24 -3.30 0.95 -1.51
CA LEU A 24 -1.86 0.64 -1.49
C LEU A 24 -1.40 0.04 -2.82
N ILE A 25 -2.19 -0.84 -3.44
CA ILE A 25 -1.88 -1.41 -4.76
C ILE A 25 -1.80 -0.31 -5.82
N VAL A 26 -2.74 0.64 -5.82
CA VAL A 26 -2.74 1.77 -6.77
C VAL A 26 -1.50 2.63 -6.57
N MET A 27 -1.22 3.06 -5.34
CA MET A 27 -0.05 3.90 -5.03
C MET A 27 1.28 3.25 -5.45
N VAL A 28 1.42 1.94 -5.23
CA VAL A 28 2.63 1.21 -5.61
C VAL A 28 2.78 1.11 -7.14
N ARG A 29 1.67 1.02 -7.89
CA ARG A 29 1.70 1.05 -9.36
C ARG A 29 2.09 2.43 -9.88
N ASP A 30 1.49 3.48 -9.34
CA ASP A 30 1.81 4.87 -9.72
C ASP A 30 3.30 5.16 -9.47
N LEU A 31 3.84 4.68 -8.35
CA LEU A 31 5.27 4.75 -8.08
C LEU A 31 6.10 4.04 -9.16
N GLY A 32 5.66 2.87 -9.62
CA GLY A 32 6.28 2.15 -10.73
C GLY A 32 6.34 2.97 -12.02
N GLU A 33 5.24 3.64 -12.38
CA GLU A 33 5.17 4.52 -13.55
C GLU A 33 6.13 5.72 -13.42
N ILE A 34 6.16 6.36 -12.26
CA ILE A 34 7.08 7.48 -11.96
C ILE A 34 8.54 7.03 -12.09
N LEU A 35 8.88 5.87 -11.53
CA LEU A 35 10.24 5.32 -11.58
C LEU A 35 10.63 5.00 -13.03
N ARG A 36 9.72 4.43 -13.81
CA ARG A 36 9.94 4.14 -15.23
C ARG A 36 10.17 5.42 -16.04
N GLY A 37 9.36 6.47 -15.82
CA GLY A 37 9.53 7.78 -16.44
C GLY A 37 10.86 8.45 -16.11
N ARG A 38 11.48 8.09 -14.98
CA ARG A 38 12.80 8.57 -14.54
C ARG A 38 13.97 7.67 -14.96
N GLY A 39 13.71 6.57 -15.68
CA GLY A 39 14.74 5.61 -16.10
C GLY A 39 15.17 4.60 -15.02
N HIS A 40 14.48 4.54 -13.88
CA HIS A 40 14.71 3.57 -12.80
C HIS A 40 13.99 2.24 -13.08
N VAL A 41 14.36 1.57 -14.17
CA VAL A 41 13.63 0.39 -14.70
C VAL A 41 13.56 -0.76 -13.69
N MET A 42 14.65 -1.05 -12.99
CA MET A 42 14.66 -2.16 -12.02
C MET A 42 13.72 -1.89 -10.85
N GLN A 43 13.72 -0.66 -10.33
CA GLN A 43 12.85 -0.25 -9.23
C GLN A 43 11.37 -0.24 -9.66
N ALA A 44 11.09 0.20 -10.89
CA ALA A 44 9.75 0.13 -11.46
C ALA A 44 9.22 -1.31 -11.52
N ASN A 45 10.06 -2.25 -11.98
CA ASN A 45 9.68 -3.67 -12.03
C ASN A 45 9.44 -4.26 -10.62
N VAL A 46 10.23 -3.83 -9.63
CA VAL A 46 10.01 -4.24 -8.22
C VAL A 46 8.67 -3.71 -7.70
N ALA A 47 8.33 -2.45 -8.00
CA ALA A 47 7.06 -1.86 -7.62
C ALA A 47 5.87 -2.61 -8.26
N GLU A 48 5.95 -2.92 -9.55
CA GLU A 48 4.93 -3.73 -10.24
C GLU A 48 4.76 -5.12 -9.59
N LEU A 49 5.86 -5.82 -9.32
CA LEU A 49 5.83 -7.12 -8.64
C LEU A 49 5.24 -7.04 -7.23
N ALA A 50 5.52 -5.97 -6.50
CA ALA A 50 4.96 -5.75 -5.17
C ALA A 50 3.44 -5.53 -5.24
N ALA A 51 2.95 -4.73 -6.19
CA ALA A 51 1.52 -4.53 -6.40
C ALA A 51 0.79 -5.83 -6.76
N ASP A 52 1.39 -6.70 -7.58
CA ASP A 52 0.83 -8.00 -7.91
C ASP A 52 0.76 -8.93 -6.70
N ARG A 53 1.81 -8.97 -5.87
CA ARG A 53 1.82 -9.75 -4.63
C ARG A 53 0.77 -9.26 -3.64
N LEU A 54 0.62 -7.95 -3.47
CA LEU A 54 -0.43 -7.37 -2.63
C LEU A 54 -1.82 -7.79 -3.12
N ARG A 55 -2.07 -7.75 -4.43
CA ARG A 55 -3.34 -8.22 -5.02
C ARG A 55 -3.60 -9.71 -4.73
N LEU A 56 -2.57 -10.56 -4.82
CA LEU A 56 -2.70 -11.99 -4.50
C LEU A 56 -3.02 -12.22 -3.02
N LEU A 57 -2.39 -11.46 -2.12
CA LEU A 57 -2.63 -11.53 -0.67
C LEU A 57 -4.02 -10.97 -0.28
N SER A 58 -4.59 -10.08 -1.09
CA SER A 58 -5.92 -9.49 -0.88
C SER A 58 -7.09 -10.41 -1.26
N GLY A 59 -6.80 -11.55 -1.89
CA GLY A 59 -7.83 -12.49 -2.36
C GLY A 59 -8.40 -13.39 -1.23
N PRO A 60 -9.51 -14.12 -1.47
CA PRO A 60 -10.25 -14.90 -0.46
C PRO A 60 -9.51 -16.10 0.18
N ARG A 61 -8.18 -16.22 0.03
CA ARG A 61 -7.38 -17.36 0.50
C ARG A 61 -6.22 -16.99 1.44
N ALA A 62 -6.19 -15.78 1.97
CA ALA A 62 -5.26 -15.43 3.05
C ALA A 62 -5.75 -15.83 4.46
N GLY A 63 -6.88 -16.55 4.57
CA GLY A 63 -7.48 -16.93 5.85
C GLY A 63 -8.11 -18.31 5.85
N VAL A 64 -7.30 -19.37 5.80
CA VAL A 64 -7.65 -20.68 6.39
C VAL A 64 -6.37 -21.49 6.63
N ILE A 65 -5.67 -21.14 7.69
CA ILE A 65 -5.05 -22.15 8.55
C ILE A 65 -5.81 -22.07 9.86
N SER A 66 -7.11 -22.41 9.81
CA SER A 66 -7.88 -22.66 11.03
C SER A 66 -7.39 -23.98 11.59
N ALA A 67 -6.95 -23.92 12.85
CA ALA A 67 -6.53 -25.02 13.68
C ALA A 67 -7.35 -26.30 13.44
N ALA A 68 -6.72 -27.31 12.83
CA ALA A 68 -7.14 -28.69 13.00
C ALA A 68 -6.57 -29.17 14.34
N LYS A 69 -7.32 -28.92 15.41
CA LYS A 69 -7.18 -29.61 16.70
C LYS A 69 -8.33 -30.61 16.78
N ILE A 70 -8.09 -31.84 16.34
CA ILE A 70 -8.73 -33.06 16.84
C ILE A 70 -7.63 -34.11 16.96
#